data_AF-A0A3B9KBQ0-F1
#
_entry.id   AF-A0A3B9KBQ0-F1
#
_cell.length_a   1.000
_cell.length_b   1.000
_cell.length_c   1.000
_cell.angle_alpha   90.00
_cell.angle_beta   90.00
_cell.angle_gamma   90.00
#
_symmetry.space_group_name_H-M   'P 1'
#
loop_
_entity.id
_entity.type
_entity.pdbx_description
1 polymer ?
#
loop_
_entity_poly.entity_id
_entity_poly.type
_entity_poly.pdbx_seq_one_letter_code
_entity_poly.pdbx_strand_id
1 'polypeptide(L)'
;MKGLGIFMRKPRRRPYGYRPARYRLFSPFALVGVLVPVVLALIAVGFIFGLPHLASHAAANVNGDCALIVPPNPLSAQGLATPYQLVATDPANGPCHEANPAQSAFIQGAVINPATGHISIYNPLVIDQGTKAAATPVVPTLPNGAVVGLWFGSNGNTLTLKGSGGSLHQGHCVNGLSGSIFGQVSYCNAPAFFQAANQAIQAGKLVPPALGKAKDGLPCPTSRDFSIVDQDQSDNVTTFYLITPSGKVAQDTKANVAALGGQVQKNGSDERLITVVDSALGCIPW
;
A
#
# COMPACT_ATOMS: atom_id res chain seq x y z
N MET A 1 -26.49 -66.47 44.78
CA MET A 1 -25.39 -67.37 45.20
C MET A 1 -25.09 -68.35 44.06
N LYS A 2 -23.80 -68.54 43.73
CA LYS A 2 -23.08 -69.66 43.05
C LYS A 2 -23.90 -70.61 42.14
N GLY A 3 -23.48 -71.01 40.95
CA GLY A 3 -22.18 -71.01 40.27
C GLY A 3 -22.09 -72.21 39.31
N LEU A 4 -21.08 -72.21 38.42
CA LEU A 4 -20.57 -73.30 37.54
C LEU A 4 -21.56 -73.91 36.52
N GLY A 5 -21.22 -74.27 35.28
CA GLY A 5 -19.97 -74.29 34.53
C GLY A 5 -20.16 -75.11 33.22
N ILE A 6 -19.39 -74.76 32.18
CA ILE A 6 -18.84 -75.61 31.10
C ILE A 6 -19.82 -76.35 30.15
N PHE A 7 -19.78 -76.05 28.85
CA PHE A 7 -19.27 -76.99 27.83
C PHE A 7 -19.05 -76.35 26.44
N MET A 8 -17.95 -76.80 25.84
CA MET A 8 -17.33 -76.41 24.59
C MET A 8 -17.97 -77.14 23.40
N ARG A 9 -18.15 -76.48 22.24
CA ARG A 9 -18.08 -77.13 20.90
C ARG A 9 -18.01 -76.13 19.75
N LYS A 10 -16.92 -76.17 18.99
CA LYS A 10 -16.76 -75.55 17.66
C LYS A 10 -17.72 -76.18 16.65
N PRO A 11 -18.35 -75.40 15.75
CA PRO A 11 -18.85 -75.91 14.48
C PRO A 11 -17.85 -75.66 13.34
N ARG A 12 -17.64 -76.72 12.56
CA ARG A 12 -16.88 -76.78 11.31
C ARG A 12 -17.47 -75.88 10.22
N ARG A 13 -16.60 -75.26 9.43
CA ARG A 13 -16.93 -74.60 8.16
C ARG A 13 -17.54 -75.59 7.16
N ARG A 14 -18.57 -75.17 6.44
CA ARG A 14 -18.99 -75.73 5.15
C ARG A 14 -19.00 -74.64 4.07
N PRO A 15 -18.75 -74.98 2.79
CA PRO A 15 -18.34 -74.03 1.77
C PRO A 15 -19.50 -73.51 0.90
N TYR A 16 -19.25 -72.34 0.33
CA TYR A 16 -19.85 -71.66 -0.82
C TYR A 16 -21.04 -72.31 -1.53
N GLY A 17 -22.19 -71.62 -1.45
CA GLY A 17 -23.30 -71.72 -2.41
C GLY A 17 -23.43 -70.40 -3.17
N TYR A 18 -23.18 -70.45 -4.47
CA TYR A 18 -23.33 -69.35 -5.42
C TYR A 18 -24.84 -69.10 -5.69
N ARG A 19 -25.32 -67.86 -5.48
CA ARG A 19 -26.67 -67.42 -5.91
C ARG A 19 -26.52 -66.39 -7.03
N PRO A 20 -27.17 -66.57 -8.19
CA PRO A 20 -27.04 -65.63 -9.31
C PRO A 20 -27.78 -64.32 -9.00
N ALA A 21 -27.14 -63.20 -9.36
CA ALA A 21 -27.66 -61.86 -9.19
C ALA A 21 -28.75 -61.54 -10.23
N ARG A 22 -29.89 -61.01 -9.76
CA ARG A 22 -30.93 -60.42 -10.60
C ARG A 22 -30.41 -59.11 -11.20
N TYR A 23 -30.37 -59.04 -12.53
CA TYR A 23 -30.13 -57.78 -13.26
C TYR A 23 -31.28 -56.81 -13.00
N ARG A 24 -30.98 -55.63 -12.42
CA ARG A 24 -31.86 -54.46 -12.46
C ARG A 24 -31.45 -53.62 -13.67
N LEU A 25 -32.39 -53.42 -14.58
CA LEU A 25 -32.25 -52.60 -15.78
C LEU A 25 -31.95 -51.14 -15.40
N PHE A 26 -30.89 -50.58 -15.98
CA PHE A 26 -30.48 -49.18 -15.82
C PHE A 26 -31.49 -48.24 -16.48
N SER A 27 -31.96 -47.23 -15.73
CA SER A 27 -32.84 -46.19 -16.26
C SER A 27 -32.02 -45.13 -17.02
N PRO A 28 -32.38 -44.78 -18.27
CA PRO A 28 -31.64 -43.80 -19.08
C PRO A 28 -31.70 -42.37 -18.52
N PHE A 29 -32.60 -42.08 -17.58
CA PHE A 29 -32.70 -40.76 -16.93
C PHE A 29 -31.59 -40.48 -15.90
N ALA A 30 -30.87 -41.51 -15.44
CA ALA A 30 -29.74 -41.32 -14.53
C ALA A 30 -28.50 -40.72 -15.24
N LEU A 31 -28.36 -40.94 -16.56
CA LEU A 31 -27.25 -40.40 -17.35
C LEU A 31 -27.41 -38.90 -17.61
N VAL A 32 -28.64 -38.43 -17.85
CA VAL A 32 -28.91 -37.00 -18.09
C VAL A 32 -28.69 -36.15 -16.83
N GLY A 33 -29.05 -36.66 -15.65
CA GLY A 33 -28.88 -35.96 -14.37
C GLY A 33 -27.43 -35.76 -13.92
N VAL A 34 -26.49 -36.56 -14.44
CA VAL A 34 -25.05 -36.44 -14.14
C VAL A 34 -24.30 -35.67 -15.22
N LEU A 35 -24.66 -35.84 -16.49
CA LEU A 35 -23.97 -35.19 -17.60
C LEU A 35 -24.15 -33.66 -17.62
N VAL A 36 -25.34 -33.16 -17.31
CA VAL A 36 -25.63 -31.71 -17.31
C VAL A 36 -24.80 -30.95 -16.26
N PRO A 37 -24.75 -31.34 -14.96
CA PRO A 37 -23.92 -30.63 -13.99
C PRO A 37 -22.42 -30.81 -14.23
N VAL A 38 -21.97 -31.95 -14.78
CA VAL A 38 -20.55 -32.14 -15.13
C VAL A 38 -20.13 -31.25 -16.30
N VAL A 39 -20.96 -31.14 -17.34
CA VAL A 39 -20.67 -30.23 -18.47
C VAL A 39 -20.70 -28.77 -18.02
N LEU A 40 -21.65 -28.37 -17.17
CA LEU A 40 -21.67 -27.01 -16.61
C LEU A 40 -20.47 -26.72 -15.70
N ALA A 41 -20.03 -27.70 -14.90
CA ALA A 41 -18.82 -27.56 -14.08
C ALA A 41 -17.55 -27.47 -14.93
N LEU A 42 -17.45 -28.22 -16.03
CA LEU A 42 -16.32 -28.16 -16.95
C LEU A 42 -16.30 -26.85 -17.77
N ILE A 43 -17.47 -26.31 -18.14
CA ILE A 43 -17.57 -24.99 -18.77
C ILE A 43 -17.20 -23.90 -17.75
N ALA A 44 -17.67 -23.98 -16.51
CA ALA A 44 -17.30 -23.03 -15.46
C ALA A 44 -15.80 -23.06 -15.15
N VAL A 45 -15.20 -24.26 -15.05
CA VAL A 45 -13.73 -24.41 -14.88
C VAL A 45 -12.98 -23.92 -16.12
N GLY A 46 -13.46 -24.21 -17.33
CA GLY A 46 -12.85 -23.70 -18.56
C GLY A 46 -12.93 -22.18 -18.71
N PHE A 47 -14.02 -21.55 -18.26
CA PHE A 47 -14.17 -20.09 -18.25
C PHE A 47 -13.36 -19.44 -17.13
N ILE A 48 -13.27 -20.05 -15.94
CA ILE A 48 -12.55 -19.50 -14.79
C ILE A 48 -11.03 -19.69 -14.93
N PHE A 49 -10.57 -20.80 -15.51
CA PHE A 49 -9.13 -21.12 -15.60
C PHE A 49 -8.55 -21.01 -17.03
N GLY A 50 -9.37 -21.08 -18.09
CA GLY A 50 -8.88 -21.07 -19.48
C GLY A 50 -8.86 -19.69 -20.15
N LEU A 51 -9.77 -18.78 -19.81
CA LEU A 51 -9.81 -17.43 -20.39
C LEU A 51 -8.79 -16.41 -19.85
N PRO A 52 -8.24 -16.48 -18.62
CA PRO A 52 -7.25 -15.48 -18.20
C PRO A 52 -5.88 -15.70 -18.86
N HIS A 53 -5.64 -16.87 -19.48
CA HIS A 53 -4.33 -17.19 -20.08
C HIS A 53 -4.23 -16.90 -21.59
N LEU A 54 -5.34 -16.73 -22.30
CA LEU A 54 -5.32 -16.38 -23.74
C LEU A 54 -5.26 -14.87 -24.00
N ALA A 55 -5.41 -14.06 -22.94
CA ALA A 55 -5.20 -12.61 -22.97
C ALA A 55 -3.92 -12.20 -22.24
N SER A 56 -2.87 -13.03 -22.28
CA SER A 56 -1.51 -12.56 -22.00
C SER A 56 -1.03 -11.72 -23.19
N HIS A 57 -1.67 -10.57 -23.41
CA HIS A 57 -0.97 -9.46 -24.02
C HIS A 57 0.15 -9.18 -23.02
N ALA A 58 1.41 -9.36 -23.43
CA ALA A 58 2.50 -8.75 -22.70
C ALA A 58 2.16 -7.26 -22.63
N ALA A 59 1.60 -6.82 -21.50
CA ALA A 59 1.45 -5.41 -21.22
C ALA A 59 2.84 -4.84 -21.44
N ALA A 60 2.96 -3.83 -22.32
CA ALA A 60 4.20 -3.09 -22.43
C ALA A 60 4.64 -2.78 -21.01
N ASN A 61 5.85 -3.18 -20.64
CA ASN A 61 6.31 -3.09 -19.27
C ASN A 61 6.19 -1.61 -18.86
N VAL A 62 5.30 -1.32 -17.92
CA VAL A 62 5.04 0.06 -17.50
C VAL A 62 6.33 0.59 -16.89
N ASN A 63 6.80 1.76 -17.33
CA ASN A 63 8.04 2.34 -16.81
C ASN A 63 7.89 2.62 -15.31
N GLY A 64 8.54 1.82 -14.47
CA GLY A 64 8.51 2.01 -13.02
C GLY A 64 9.61 2.94 -12.51
N ASP A 65 10.55 3.37 -13.36
CA ASP A 65 11.71 4.17 -12.95
C ASP A 65 11.47 5.64 -13.20
N CYS A 66 10.94 6.31 -12.18
CA CYS A 66 10.51 7.70 -12.25
C CYS A 66 11.41 8.62 -11.41
N ALA A 67 11.31 9.91 -11.67
CA ALA A 67 11.99 10.94 -10.92
C ALA A 67 11.07 12.12 -10.61
N LEU A 68 11.31 12.77 -9.48
CA LEU A 68 10.65 14.01 -9.10
C LEU A 68 11.60 15.19 -9.25
N ILE A 69 11.18 16.19 -10.02
CA ILE A 69 11.84 17.48 -10.04
C ILE A 69 11.43 18.23 -8.78
N VAL A 70 12.39 18.44 -7.88
CA VAL A 70 12.20 19.14 -6.61
C VAL A 70 12.17 20.66 -6.88
N PRO A 71 11.12 21.39 -6.45
CA PRO A 71 11.01 22.82 -6.67
C PRO A 71 12.07 23.59 -5.86
N PRO A 72 12.43 24.82 -6.27
CA PRO A 72 13.29 25.69 -5.48
C PRO A 72 12.75 25.93 -4.07
N ASN A 73 13.65 26.03 -3.08
CA ASN A 73 13.31 26.24 -1.67
C ASN A 73 12.23 25.28 -1.14
N PRO A 74 12.42 23.95 -1.27
CA PRO A 74 11.36 22.96 -1.02
C PRO A 74 10.83 22.93 0.42
N LEU A 75 11.58 23.51 1.37
CA LEU A 75 11.21 23.59 2.79
C LEU A 75 10.46 24.87 3.16
N SER A 76 10.24 25.79 2.21
CA SER A 76 9.47 27.02 2.42
C SER A 76 7.98 26.81 2.15
N ALA A 77 7.11 27.69 2.65
CA ALA A 77 5.67 27.62 2.38
C ALA A 77 5.36 27.61 0.87
N GLN A 78 6.06 28.46 0.10
CA GLN A 78 5.90 28.51 -1.35
C GLN A 78 6.45 27.25 -2.04
N GLY A 79 7.60 26.73 -1.59
CA GLY A 79 8.17 25.50 -2.12
C GLY A 79 7.27 24.30 -1.88
N LEU A 80 6.71 24.17 -0.68
CA LEU A 80 5.72 23.14 -0.33
C LEU A 80 4.47 23.20 -1.21
N ALA A 81 3.98 24.40 -1.53
CA ALA A 81 2.82 24.57 -2.42
C ALA A 81 3.14 24.54 -3.91
N THR A 82 4.41 24.50 -4.29
CA THR A 82 4.80 24.36 -5.70
C THR A 82 4.74 22.88 -6.09
N PRO A 83 3.97 22.49 -7.12
CA PRO A 83 3.91 21.10 -7.54
C PRO A 83 5.27 20.55 -7.93
N TYR A 84 5.58 19.37 -7.40
CA TYR A 84 6.71 18.55 -7.83
C TYR A 84 6.33 17.88 -9.15
N GLN A 85 7.29 17.75 -10.05
CA GLN A 85 7.00 17.24 -11.39
C GLN A 85 7.56 15.83 -11.56
N LEU A 86 6.66 14.87 -11.83
CA LEU A 86 6.99 13.51 -12.16
C LEU A 86 7.48 13.43 -13.61
N VAL A 87 8.61 12.75 -13.79
CA VAL A 87 9.23 12.46 -15.08
C VAL A 87 9.76 11.04 -15.11
N ALA A 88 10.01 10.51 -16.30
CA ALA A 88 10.84 9.31 -16.43
C ALA A 88 12.28 9.61 -15.99
N THR A 89 12.92 8.66 -15.29
CA THR A 89 14.36 8.74 -15.01
C THR A 89 15.13 8.72 -16.31
N ASP A 90 14.84 7.74 -17.17
CA ASP A 90 15.26 7.63 -18.55
C ASP A 90 14.03 7.67 -19.49
N PRO A 91 13.86 8.73 -20.30
CA PRO A 91 12.77 8.83 -21.27
C PRO A 91 12.71 7.70 -22.31
N ALA A 92 13.82 7.00 -22.57
CA ALA A 92 13.85 5.88 -23.51
C ALA A 92 13.01 4.67 -23.04
N ASN A 93 12.77 4.55 -21.73
CA ASN A 93 11.96 3.49 -21.13
C ASN A 93 10.45 3.80 -21.16
N GLY A 94 10.05 4.95 -21.70
CA GLY A 94 8.66 5.41 -21.73
C GLY A 94 8.34 6.44 -20.65
N PRO A 95 7.16 7.10 -20.70
CA PRO A 95 6.79 8.15 -19.76
C PRO A 95 6.38 7.60 -18.38
N CYS A 96 6.47 8.46 -17.37
CA CYS A 96 5.83 8.28 -16.07
C CYS A 96 4.60 9.19 -15.97
N HIS A 97 3.49 8.64 -15.48
CA HIS A 97 2.23 9.35 -15.30
C HIS A 97 1.73 9.19 -13.86
N GLU A 98 1.51 10.29 -13.17
CA GLU A 98 1.06 10.31 -11.78
C GLU A 98 -0.34 9.70 -11.61
N ALA A 99 -1.17 9.80 -12.65
CA ALA A 99 -2.47 9.15 -12.71
C ALA A 99 -2.41 7.63 -12.94
N ASN A 100 -1.23 7.07 -13.26
CA ASN A 100 -1.04 5.63 -13.36
C ASN A 100 -0.66 5.08 -11.99
N PRO A 101 -1.48 4.21 -11.38
CA PRO A 101 -1.26 3.74 -10.02
C PRO A 101 0.04 2.94 -9.82
N ALA A 102 0.64 2.42 -10.90
CA ALA A 102 1.92 1.70 -10.88
C ALA A 102 3.15 2.62 -11.07
N GLN A 103 2.95 3.94 -11.20
CA GLN A 103 4.01 4.93 -11.42
C GLN A 103 3.94 6.12 -10.45
N SER A 104 2.82 6.28 -9.72
CA SER A 104 2.56 7.42 -8.85
C SER A 104 3.65 7.60 -7.78
N ALA A 105 4.02 8.85 -7.54
CA ALA A 105 4.95 9.26 -6.50
C ALA A 105 4.29 10.19 -5.50
N PHE A 106 4.68 10.10 -4.24
CA PHE A 106 3.98 10.73 -3.13
C PHE A 106 4.96 11.51 -2.26
N ILE A 107 4.48 12.59 -1.66
CA ILE A 107 5.29 13.44 -0.79
C ILE A 107 4.51 13.72 0.49
N GLN A 108 5.13 13.50 1.63
CA GLN A 108 4.59 13.92 2.92
C GLN A 108 5.57 14.86 3.59
N GLY A 109 5.06 16.02 4.01
CA GLY A 109 5.78 17.00 4.79
C GLY A 109 5.30 17.00 6.24
N ALA A 110 6.23 16.96 7.17
CA ALA A 110 5.98 17.21 8.58
C ALA A 110 6.65 18.52 8.99
N VAL A 111 5.91 19.37 9.69
CA VAL A 111 6.34 20.70 10.12
C VAL A 111 6.26 20.72 11.64
N ILE A 112 7.40 20.89 12.30
CA ILE A 112 7.44 21.10 13.76
C ILE A 112 7.63 22.58 14.08
N ASN A 113 6.80 23.08 15.00
CA ASN A 113 6.98 24.36 15.64
C ASN A 113 7.91 24.19 16.86
N PRO A 114 9.18 24.64 16.82
CA PRO A 114 10.10 24.45 17.94
C PRO A 114 9.70 25.25 19.19
N ALA A 115 8.87 26.29 19.05
CA ALA A 115 8.38 27.05 20.19
C ALA A 115 7.39 26.24 21.04
N THR A 116 6.49 25.49 20.41
CA THR A 116 5.39 24.78 21.08
C THR A 116 5.52 23.25 21.06
N GLY A 117 6.40 22.69 20.23
CA GLY A 117 6.47 21.25 19.98
C GLY A 117 5.37 20.70 19.07
N HIS A 118 4.44 21.54 18.61
CA HIS A 118 3.32 21.11 17.76
C HIS A 118 3.84 20.66 16.38
N ILE A 119 3.36 19.50 15.93
CA ILE A 119 3.63 18.96 14.60
C ILE A 119 2.36 19.10 13.75
N SER A 120 2.52 19.58 12.52
CA SER A 120 1.47 19.60 11.50
C SER A 120 1.94 18.91 10.23
N ILE A 121 1.01 18.28 9.53
CA ILE A 121 1.27 17.58 8.27
C ILE A 121 0.81 18.43 7.10
N TYR A 122 1.60 18.45 6.04
CA TYR A 122 1.27 19.04 4.76
C TYR A 122 1.70 18.07 3.66
N ASN A 123 0.86 17.86 2.66
CA ASN A 123 1.12 16.93 1.57
C ASN A 123 1.38 17.72 0.26
N PRO A 124 2.65 17.97 -0.11
CA PRO A 124 2.97 18.62 -1.39
C PRO A 124 2.37 17.86 -2.57
N LEU A 125 1.98 18.57 -3.61
CA LEU A 125 1.36 17.95 -4.78
C LEU A 125 2.40 17.45 -5.78
N VAL A 126 2.18 16.27 -6.35
CA VAL A 126 2.90 15.78 -7.53
C VAL A 126 2.00 15.91 -8.76
N ILE A 127 2.58 16.29 -9.89
CA ILE A 127 1.93 16.34 -11.21
C ILE A 127 2.88 15.82 -12.29
N ASP A 128 2.36 15.41 -13.44
CA ASP A 128 3.20 15.12 -14.61
C ASP A 128 3.92 16.39 -15.07
N GLN A 129 5.18 16.25 -15.49
CA GLN A 129 5.96 17.38 -16.01
C GLN A 129 5.24 18.13 -17.13
N GLY A 130 5.25 19.46 -17.03
CA GLY A 130 4.63 20.34 -18.02
C GLY A 130 3.10 20.41 -17.96
N THR A 131 2.45 19.68 -17.04
CA THR A 131 1.00 19.76 -16.85
C THR A 131 0.58 20.81 -15.81
N LYS A 132 -0.73 20.94 -15.59
CA LYS A 132 -1.29 21.78 -14.54
C LYS A 132 -2.12 20.92 -13.59
N ALA A 133 -1.97 21.18 -12.29
CA ALA A 133 -2.83 20.62 -11.27
C ALA A 133 -4.31 20.88 -11.57
N ALA A 134 -5.19 19.98 -11.13
CA ALA A 134 -6.63 20.15 -11.27
C ALA A 134 -7.19 21.27 -10.36
N ALA A 135 -6.51 21.54 -9.25
CA ALA A 135 -6.73 22.68 -8.38
C ALA A 135 -5.39 23.24 -7.89
N THR A 136 -5.34 24.55 -7.62
CA THR A 136 -4.15 25.19 -7.05
C THR A 136 -3.85 24.59 -5.68
N PRO A 137 -2.60 24.16 -5.40
CA PRO A 137 -2.24 23.68 -4.07
C PRO A 137 -2.44 24.76 -2.99
N VAL A 138 -2.87 24.34 -1.81
CA VAL A 138 -3.05 25.22 -0.66
C VAL A 138 -1.66 25.63 -0.14
N VAL A 139 -1.41 26.93 0.00
CA VAL A 139 -0.16 27.41 0.61
C VAL A 139 -0.20 27.19 2.13
N PRO A 140 0.71 26.39 2.72
CA PRO A 140 0.70 26.18 4.16
C PRO A 140 1.17 27.44 4.89
N THR A 141 0.58 27.69 6.06
CA THR A 141 1.11 28.69 6.99
C THR A 141 2.16 28.02 7.87
N LEU A 142 3.41 28.46 7.77
CA LEU A 142 4.50 27.94 8.60
C LEU A 142 4.70 28.85 9.82
N PRO A 143 4.83 28.28 11.03
CA PRO A 143 5.20 29.06 12.21
C PRO A 143 6.61 29.65 12.05
N ASN A 144 6.91 30.71 12.79
CA ASN A 144 8.25 31.28 12.76
C ASN A 144 9.29 30.25 13.26
N GLY A 145 10.39 30.09 12.52
CA GLY A 145 11.41 29.09 12.81
C GLY A 145 10.97 27.64 12.65
N ALA A 146 9.86 27.38 11.94
CA ALA A 146 9.40 26.02 11.67
C ALA A 146 10.53 25.17 11.04
N VAL A 147 10.62 23.91 11.49
CA VAL A 147 11.51 22.92 10.86
C VAL A 147 10.65 21.96 10.05
N VAL A 148 10.93 21.88 8.75
CA VAL A 148 10.19 21.04 7.80
C VAL A 148 11.04 19.84 7.43
N GLY A 149 10.48 18.63 7.54
CA GLY A 149 11.00 17.42 6.92
C GLY A 149 10.08 16.99 5.79
N LEU A 150 10.66 16.45 4.71
CA LEU A 150 9.91 15.84 3.60
C LEU A 150 10.35 14.39 3.40
N TRP A 151 9.38 13.52 3.18
CA TRP A 151 9.58 12.12 2.80
C TRP A 151 8.86 11.85 1.50
N PHE A 152 9.44 10.97 0.70
CA PHE A 152 8.96 10.62 -0.62
C PHE A 152 8.76 9.11 -0.69
N GLY A 153 7.67 8.69 -1.33
CA GLY A 153 7.37 7.29 -1.62
C GLY A 153 6.91 7.12 -3.06
N SER A 154 6.88 5.89 -3.56
CA SER A 154 6.50 5.58 -4.94
C SER A 154 5.84 4.22 -5.05
N ASN A 155 4.86 4.10 -5.94
CA ASN A 155 4.31 2.81 -6.35
C ASN A 155 5.06 2.18 -7.53
N GLY A 156 6.02 2.91 -8.12
CA GLY A 156 6.89 2.42 -9.18
C GLY A 156 8.06 1.58 -8.66
N ASN A 157 8.97 1.20 -9.55
CA ASN A 157 10.18 0.46 -9.19
C ASN A 157 11.18 1.35 -8.46
N THR A 158 11.48 2.53 -9.02
CA THR A 158 12.43 3.47 -8.43
C THR A 158 11.95 4.90 -8.52
N LEU A 159 12.28 5.69 -7.50
CA LEU A 159 12.05 7.12 -7.42
C LEU A 159 13.36 7.85 -7.17
N THR A 160 13.71 8.76 -8.08
CA THR A 160 14.90 9.61 -7.95
C THR A 160 14.55 11.09 -7.83
N LEU A 161 15.17 11.81 -6.91
CA LEU A 161 15.05 13.26 -6.82
C LEU A 161 16.00 13.95 -7.80
N LYS A 162 15.44 14.78 -8.69
CA LYS A 162 16.18 15.65 -9.61
C LYS A 162 16.09 17.10 -9.13
N GLY A 163 17.21 17.79 -9.12
CA GLY A 163 17.28 19.19 -8.70
C GLY A 163 16.83 20.17 -9.78
N SER A 164 16.28 21.30 -9.34
CA SER A 164 16.03 22.50 -10.13
C SER A 164 16.68 23.68 -9.42
N GLY A 165 17.66 24.33 -10.05
CA GLY A 165 18.32 25.51 -9.47
C GLY A 165 18.97 25.27 -8.09
N GLY A 166 19.53 24.08 -7.84
CA GLY A 166 20.15 23.73 -6.55
C GLY A 166 19.17 23.29 -5.46
N SER A 167 17.91 23.02 -5.80
CA SER A 167 16.86 22.66 -4.83
C SER A 167 17.20 21.48 -3.93
N LEU A 168 17.91 20.45 -4.43
CA LEU A 168 18.31 19.30 -3.61
C LEU A 168 19.24 19.70 -2.47
N HIS A 169 20.19 20.61 -2.74
CA HIS A 169 21.08 21.12 -1.71
C HIS A 169 20.32 22.01 -0.72
N GLN A 170 19.46 22.91 -1.22
CA GLN A 170 18.62 23.77 -0.37
C GLN A 170 17.68 22.98 0.54
N GLY A 171 17.17 21.85 0.06
CA GLY A 171 16.31 20.96 0.82
C GLY A 171 17.07 19.97 1.73
N HIS A 172 18.40 19.92 1.66
CA HIS A 172 19.19 18.86 2.30
C HIS A 172 18.65 17.46 1.94
N CYS A 173 18.44 17.23 0.64
CA CYS A 173 17.81 16.03 0.12
C CYS A 173 18.80 14.86 0.00
N VAL A 174 18.33 13.68 0.35
CA VAL A 174 19.05 12.40 0.27
C VAL A 174 18.21 11.45 -0.57
N ASN A 175 18.81 10.97 -1.66
CA ASN A 175 18.18 10.09 -2.64
C ASN A 175 18.69 8.64 -2.59
N GLY A 176 19.53 8.33 -1.59
CA GLY A 176 20.31 7.10 -1.55
C GLY A 176 21.65 7.26 -0.83
N LEU A 177 22.46 6.21 -0.91
CA LEU A 177 23.88 6.21 -0.60
C LEU A 177 24.70 6.52 -1.86
N SER A 178 26.01 6.73 -1.69
CA SER A 178 26.91 6.96 -2.82
C SER A 178 26.85 5.79 -3.82
N GLY A 179 26.36 6.07 -5.04
CA GLY A 179 26.23 5.08 -6.10
C GLY A 179 25.05 4.10 -5.97
N SER A 180 24.16 4.29 -4.99
CA SER A 180 23.01 3.42 -4.76
C SER A 180 21.81 4.25 -4.31
N ILE A 181 20.76 4.28 -5.12
CA ILE A 181 19.48 4.85 -4.69
C ILE A 181 18.79 3.90 -3.72
N PHE A 182 17.92 4.44 -2.84
CA PHE A 182 17.13 3.59 -1.94
C PHE A 182 16.00 2.82 -2.65
N GLY A 183 15.81 3.04 -3.96
CA GLY A 183 14.69 2.45 -4.71
C GLY A 183 13.48 3.35 -4.61
N GLN A 184 12.59 3.12 -3.65
CA GLN A 184 11.29 3.81 -3.55
C GLN A 184 11.26 4.98 -2.56
N VAL A 185 12.26 5.08 -1.68
CA VAL A 185 12.32 6.07 -0.60
C VAL A 185 13.31 7.18 -0.90
N SER A 186 12.97 8.41 -0.52
CA SER A 186 13.96 9.47 -0.33
C SER A 186 13.46 10.47 0.71
N TYR A 187 14.30 11.41 1.12
CA TYR A 187 13.87 12.47 2.05
C TYR A 187 14.61 13.79 1.81
N CYS A 188 14.06 14.87 2.33
CA CYS A 188 14.72 16.17 2.46
C CYS A 188 14.63 16.64 3.91
N ASN A 189 15.76 17.01 4.50
CA ASN A 189 15.86 17.63 5.84
C ASN A 189 15.35 16.77 7.03
N ALA A 190 15.19 15.45 6.85
CA ALA A 190 14.74 14.56 7.93
C ALA A 190 15.64 14.62 9.20
N PRO A 191 16.99 14.68 9.11
CA PRO A 191 17.84 14.79 10.30
C PRO A 191 17.52 16.02 11.16
N ALA A 192 17.33 17.20 10.54
CA ALA A 192 17.01 18.42 11.27
C ALA A 192 15.61 18.36 11.89
N PHE A 193 14.63 17.78 11.18
CA PHE A 193 13.29 17.56 11.71
C PHE A 193 13.32 16.67 12.96
N PHE A 194 13.98 15.52 12.90
CA PHE A 194 14.07 14.61 14.05
C PHE A 194 14.90 15.20 15.20
N GLN A 195 15.94 15.98 14.91
CA GLN A 195 16.67 16.73 15.94
C GLN A 195 15.74 17.71 16.67
N ALA A 196 14.94 18.49 15.95
CA ALA A 196 13.99 19.43 16.53
C ALA A 196 12.87 18.72 17.32
N ALA A 197 12.37 17.59 16.81
CA ALA A 197 11.40 16.76 17.52
C ALA A 197 11.97 16.22 18.84
N ASN A 198 13.18 15.64 18.81
CA ASN A 198 13.85 15.13 20.01
C ASN A 198 14.13 16.24 21.04
N GLN A 199 14.51 17.44 20.61
CA GLN A 199 14.67 18.59 21.49
C GLN A 199 13.34 19.02 22.11
N ALA A 200 12.25 19.04 21.33
CA ALA A 200 10.92 19.35 21.83
C ALA A 200 10.43 18.30 22.84
N ILE A 201 10.78 17.02 22.65
CA ILE A 201 10.49 15.93 23.60
C ILE A 201 11.26 16.14 24.90
N GLN A 202 12.57 16.36 24.81
CA GLN A 202 13.42 16.62 25.99
C GLN A 202 12.98 17.85 26.79
N ALA A 203 12.46 18.87 26.09
CA ALA A 203 11.92 20.07 26.70
C ALA A 203 10.47 19.93 27.21
N GLY A 204 9.84 18.76 27.06
CA GLY A 204 8.45 18.51 27.47
C GLY A 204 7.39 19.24 26.64
N LYS A 205 7.77 19.79 25.47
CA LYS A 205 6.87 20.51 24.56
C LYS A 205 6.13 19.57 23.61
N LEU A 206 6.81 18.53 23.14
CA LEU A 206 6.23 17.45 22.38
C LEU A 206 6.15 16.23 23.29
N VAL A 207 4.95 15.70 23.50
CA VAL A 207 4.75 14.45 24.23
C VAL A 207 4.23 13.43 23.23
N PRO A 208 5.11 12.54 22.72
CA PRO A 208 4.67 11.43 21.88
C PRO A 208 3.65 10.62 22.68
N PRO A 209 2.49 10.31 22.09
CA PRO A 209 1.50 9.52 22.78
C PRO A 209 2.02 8.12 23.03
N ALA A 210 1.56 7.52 24.13
CA ALA A 210 1.79 6.11 24.36
C ALA A 210 1.13 5.28 23.27
N LEU A 211 1.73 4.14 22.93
CA LEU A 211 1.10 3.17 22.04
C LEU A 211 -0.23 2.71 22.62
N GLY A 212 -1.20 2.47 21.74
CA GLY A 212 -2.47 1.86 22.10
C GLY A 212 -2.29 0.43 22.64
N LYS A 213 -3.38 -0.15 23.13
CA LYS A 213 -3.45 -1.58 23.48
C LYS A 213 -4.47 -2.30 22.60
N ALA A 214 -4.09 -3.48 22.12
CA ALA A 214 -4.97 -4.39 21.39
C ALA A 214 -5.93 -5.11 22.36
N LYS A 215 -6.94 -5.80 21.79
CA LYS A 215 -7.95 -6.57 22.55
C LYS A 215 -7.38 -7.70 23.41
N ASP A 216 -6.21 -8.21 23.06
CA ASP A 216 -5.48 -9.24 23.82
C ASP A 216 -4.65 -8.65 24.97
N GLY A 217 -4.63 -7.31 25.12
CA GLY A 217 -3.91 -6.60 26.17
C GLY A 217 -2.45 -6.26 25.82
N LEU A 218 -1.95 -6.67 24.66
CA LEU A 218 -0.61 -6.33 24.18
C LEU A 218 -0.56 -4.90 23.59
N PRO A 219 0.62 -4.27 23.52
CA PRO A 219 0.78 -3.02 22.78
C PRO A 219 0.35 -3.18 21.33
N CYS A 220 -0.29 -2.15 20.78
CA CYS A 220 -0.59 -2.10 19.36
C CYS A 220 0.72 -2.12 18.54
N PRO A 221 0.74 -2.84 17.41
CA PRO A 221 1.91 -2.86 16.55
C PRO A 221 2.21 -1.45 16.03
N THR A 222 3.44 -1.26 15.58
CA THR A 222 3.89 -0.06 14.88
C THR A 222 4.46 -0.47 13.52
N SER A 223 4.73 0.48 12.62
CA SER A 223 5.42 0.17 11.36
C SER A 223 6.85 -0.36 11.55
N ARG A 224 7.37 -0.32 12.79
CA ARG A 224 8.64 -0.93 13.19
C ARG A 224 8.49 -2.27 13.91
N ASP A 225 7.27 -2.77 14.04
CA ASP A 225 6.99 -4.07 14.65
C ASP A 225 7.21 -5.20 13.64
N PHE A 226 7.95 -6.25 14.03
CA PHE A 226 8.21 -7.41 13.17
C PHE A 226 6.97 -8.31 12.93
N SER A 227 5.84 -8.03 13.57
CA SER A 227 4.54 -8.61 13.20
C SER A 227 3.91 -7.92 11.98
N ILE A 228 4.41 -6.73 11.60
CA ILE A 228 4.02 -5.97 10.41
C ILE A 228 5.23 -5.98 9.46
N VAL A 229 5.31 -7.01 8.62
CA VAL A 229 6.40 -7.15 7.63
C VAL A 229 5.84 -6.98 6.24
N ASP A 230 6.36 -5.97 5.54
CA ASP A 230 6.29 -5.85 4.08
C ASP A 230 7.68 -6.10 3.49
N GLN A 231 7.78 -6.24 2.16
CA GLN A 231 9.03 -6.37 1.43
C GLN A 231 10.01 -5.23 1.79
N ASP A 232 9.50 -4.03 2.06
CA ASP A 232 10.27 -2.83 2.40
C ASP A 232 9.61 -2.06 3.57
N GLN A 233 10.06 -2.26 4.81
CA GLN A 233 9.45 -1.59 5.97
C GLN A 233 9.72 -0.08 6.00
N SER A 234 8.67 0.70 6.23
CA SER A 234 8.63 2.15 6.41
C SER A 234 9.24 2.93 5.24
N ASP A 235 9.04 2.41 4.03
CA ASP A 235 9.60 2.90 2.79
C ASP A 235 8.68 3.93 2.09
N ASN A 236 7.52 4.19 2.67
CA ASN A 236 6.44 4.87 2.01
C ASN A 236 5.74 5.91 2.89
N VAL A 237 4.86 6.71 2.28
CA VAL A 237 4.17 7.83 2.94
C VAL A 237 2.65 7.68 2.86
N THR A 238 1.93 8.26 3.81
CA THR A 238 0.46 8.17 3.89
C THR A 238 -0.29 9.25 3.10
N THR A 239 0.41 9.98 2.23
CA THR A 239 -0.19 11.01 1.37
C THR A 239 -1.14 10.39 0.34
N PHE A 240 -2.29 11.05 0.16
CA PHE A 240 -3.24 10.75 -0.91
C PHE A 240 -3.41 11.93 -1.87
N TYR A 241 -3.70 11.61 -3.12
CA TYR A 241 -4.10 12.58 -4.14
C TYR A 241 -5.44 12.20 -4.76
N LEU A 242 -6.09 13.21 -5.32
CA LEU A 242 -7.30 13.05 -6.11
C LEU A 242 -6.95 13.07 -7.61
N ILE A 243 -7.28 11.99 -8.30
CA ILE A 243 -7.16 11.88 -9.76
C ILE A 243 -8.54 12.13 -10.37
N THR A 244 -8.65 13.26 -11.06
CA THR A 244 -9.88 13.66 -11.76
C THR A 244 -10.18 12.75 -12.95
N PRO A 245 -11.44 12.71 -13.45
CA PRO A 245 -11.78 11.94 -14.65
C PRO A 245 -10.95 12.30 -15.89
N SER A 246 -10.42 13.52 -15.96
CA SER A 246 -9.51 13.97 -17.03
C SER A 246 -8.04 13.58 -16.82
N GLY A 247 -7.72 12.80 -15.79
CA GLY A 247 -6.35 12.37 -15.48
C GLY A 247 -5.47 13.44 -14.82
N LYS A 248 -6.05 14.57 -14.37
CA LYS A 248 -5.32 15.60 -13.63
C LYS A 248 -5.32 15.31 -12.13
N VAL A 249 -4.25 15.72 -11.47
CA VAL A 249 -4.00 15.48 -10.04
C VAL A 249 -4.33 16.73 -9.21
N ALA A 250 -4.93 16.54 -8.03
CA ALA A 250 -5.10 17.56 -7.00
C ALA A 250 -4.79 16.98 -5.61
N GLN A 251 -4.53 17.87 -4.65
CA GLN A 251 -4.43 17.46 -3.24
C GLN A 251 -5.77 16.85 -2.78
N ASP A 252 -5.71 15.77 -2.00
CA ASP A 252 -6.89 15.14 -1.40
C ASP A 252 -7.40 15.96 -0.21
N THR A 253 -8.08 17.07 -0.51
CA THR A 253 -8.74 17.92 0.48
C THR A 253 -10.25 17.78 0.38
N LYS A 254 -10.98 18.01 1.48
CA LYS A 254 -12.46 18.01 1.46
C LYS A 254 -13.03 18.93 0.38
N ALA A 255 -12.41 20.10 0.15
CA ALA A 255 -12.83 21.05 -0.87
C ALA A 255 -12.62 20.49 -2.29
N ASN A 256 -11.46 19.90 -2.57
CA ASN A 256 -11.17 19.32 -3.88
C ASN A 256 -12.04 18.10 -4.17
N VAL A 257 -12.25 17.21 -3.18
CA VAL A 257 -13.13 16.05 -3.32
C VAL A 257 -14.55 16.48 -3.68
N ALA A 258 -15.08 17.50 -2.99
CA ALA A 258 -16.42 18.02 -3.27
C ALA A 258 -16.53 18.70 -4.64
N ALA A 259 -15.48 19.38 -5.10
CA ALA A 259 -15.50 20.19 -6.32
C ALA A 259 -15.16 19.41 -7.60
N LEU A 260 -14.26 18.43 -7.52
CA LEU A 260 -13.65 17.80 -8.70
C LEU A 260 -14.13 16.36 -8.93
N GLY A 261 -14.59 15.67 -7.87
CA GLY A 261 -14.77 14.22 -7.90
C GLY A 261 -13.48 13.48 -8.29
N GLY A 262 -13.60 12.20 -8.64
CA GLY A 262 -12.47 11.39 -9.09
C GLY A 262 -12.13 10.24 -8.15
N GLN A 263 -10.96 9.65 -8.36
CA GLN A 263 -10.47 8.51 -7.60
C GLN A 263 -9.31 8.92 -6.71
N VAL A 264 -9.25 8.34 -5.51
CA VAL A 264 -8.15 8.58 -4.58
C VAL A 264 -6.97 7.68 -4.96
N GLN A 265 -5.87 8.29 -5.37
CA GLN A 265 -4.60 7.63 -5.58
C GLN A 265 -3.86 7.53 -4.25
N LYS A 266 -3.34 6.34 -3.97
CA LYS A 266 -2.74 5.99 -2.68
C LYS A 266 -1.38 5.37 -2.91
N ASN A 267 -0.50 5.63 -1.97
CA ASN A 267 0.75 4.91 -1.87
C ASN A 267 0.48 3.52 -1.21
N GLY A 268 1.04 2.47 -1.79
CA GLY A 268 1.03 1.14 -1.19
C GLY A 268 2.09 1.06 -0.10
N SER A 269 1.67 1.02 1.18
CA SER A 269 2.59 1.15 2.32
C SER A 269 2.21 0.22 3.46
N ASP A 270 3.22 -0.23 4.20
CA ASP A 270 3.11 -0.79 5.55
C ASP A 270 2.38 0.16 6.54
N GLU A 271 2.53 1.48 6.38
CA GLU A 271 1.77 2.49 7.13
C GLU A 271 0.27 2.49 6.81
N ARG A 272 -0.13 1.87 5.69
CA ARG A 272 -1.55 1.58 5.41
C ARG A 272 -1.95 0.19 5.90
N LEU A 273 -1.04 -0.79 5.83
CA LEU A 273 -1.27 -2.12 6.37
C LEU A 273 -1.53 -2.07 7.87
N ILE A 274 -0.75 -1.28 8.62
CA ILE A 274 -0.93 -1.09 10.05
C ILE A 274 -2.34 -0.61 10.39
N THR A 275 -2.94 0.30 9.61
CA THR A 275 -4.33 0.74 9.87
C THR A 275 -5.33 -0.42 9.77
N VAL A 276 -5.11 -1.35 8.84
CA VAL A 276 -5.96 -2.54 8.66
C VAL A 276 -5.75 -3.50 9.83
N VAL A 277 -4.48 -3.72 10.23
CA VAL A 277 -4.14 -4.60 11.36
C VAL A 277 -4.67 -4.03 12.67
N ASP A 278 -4.51 -2.74 12.90
CA ASP A 278 -5.03 -2.05 14.08
C ASP A 278 -6.54 -2.26 14.21
N SER A 279 -7.27 -2.04 13.13
CA SER A 279 -8.73 -2.29 13.12
C SER A 279 -9.07 -3.74 13.46
N ALA A 280 -8.30 -4.71 12.97
CA ALA A 280 -8.51 -6.12 13.25
C ALA A 280 -8.24 -6.45 14.74
N LEU A 281 -7.16 -5.88 15.29
CA LEU A 281 -6.75 -6.05 16.68
C LEU A 281 -7.59 -5.23 17.67
N GLY A 282 -8.44 -4.32 17.18
CA GLY A 282 -9.19 -3.38 18.01
C GLY A 282 -8.30 -2.32 18.64
N CYS A 283 -7.16 -2.05 18.02
CA CYS A 283 -6.28 -0.97 18.37
C CYS A 283 -6.92 0.39 18.07
N ILE A 284 -6.60 1.35 18.93
CA ILE A 284 -6.88 2.76 18.70
C ILE A 284 -5.50 3.40 18.47
N PRO A 285 -5.01 3.41 17.21
CA PRO A 285 -3.78 4.11 16.89
C PRO A 285 -3.96 5.61 17.13
N TRP A 286 -2.83 6.29 17.35
CA TRP A 286 -2.78 7.74 17.44
C TRP A 286 -2.59 8.37 16.06
#